data_AF-A0A382WA87-F1
#
_entry.id   AF-A0A382WA87-F1
#
_cell.length_a   1.000
_cell.length_b   1.000
_cell.length_c   1.000
_cell.angle_alpha   90.00
_cell.angle_beta   90.00
_cell.angle_gamma   90.00
#
_symmetry.space_group_name_H-M   'P 1'
#
loop_
_entity.id
_entity.type
_entity.pdbx_description
1 polymer ?
#
loop_
_entity_poly.entity_id
_entity_poly.type
_entity_poly.pdbx_seq_one_letter_code
_entity_poly.pdbx_strand_id
1 'polypeptide(L)'
;MIKITAQHEKFIDAAGIVFPGQVEFSTAQVRKIVSETGCPTPSWLLKPEYRVGHGTYSLELAGVATAKVIDLPVGNPSVGTVDILQNDVEVIPQAVKEYVPFGHFRDLKSILTSRLFFPVFITGLSGNGKTMMVEQVCAKLKRECYRVNVTVETDEDDMIGSNTLVDGNIVFREGPVLKAMRKG
;
A
#
# COMPACT_ATOMS: atom_id res chain seq x y z
N MET A 1 12.73 29.61 -20.06
CA MET A 1 11.55 30.22 -19.39
C MET A 1 10.60 30.72 -20.46
N ILE A 2 9.38 30.20 -20.52
CA ILE A 2 8.35 30.66 -21.45
C ILE A 2 7.78 31.99 -20.94
N LYS A 3 7.45 32.92 -21.85
CA LYS A 3 6.56 34.04 -21.52
C LYS A 3 5.16 33.49 -21.28
N ILE A 4 4.73 33.44 -20.02
CA ILE A 4 3.39 33.00 -19.65
C ILE A 4 2.37 33.98 -20.26
N THR A 5 1.49 33.49 -21.13
CA THR A 5 0.39 34.25 -21.72
C THR A 5 -0.85 34.09 -20.84
N ALA A 6 -1.80 35.04 -20.87
CA ALA A 6 -3.07 34.95 -20.13
C ALA A 6 -3.89 33.67 -20.39
N GLN A 7 -3.67 32.98 -21.51
CA GLN A 7 -4.28 31.68 -21.79
C GLN A 7 -3.60 30.50 -21.06
N HIS A 8 -2.30 30.63 -20.76
CA HIS A 8 -1.55 29.61 -20.01
C HIS A 8 -1.96 29.64 -18.53
N GLU A 9 -2.16 30.82 -17.95
CA GLU A 9 -2.64 30.97 -16.56
C GLU A 9 -4.02 30.35 -16.35
N LYS A 10 -4.94 30.48 -17.32
CA LYS A 10 -6.27 29.84 -17.25
C LYS A 10 -6.19 28.32 -17.15
N PHE A 11 -5.24 27.68 -17.85
CA PHE A 11 -5.05 26.24 -17.75
C PHE A 11 -4.41 25.85 -16.41
N ILE A 12 -3.47 26.64 -15.91
CA ILE A 12 -2.80 26.38 -14.63
C ILE A 12 -3.81 26.49 -13.46
N ASP A 13 -4.68 27.49 -13.48
CA ASP A 13 -5.75 27.65 -12.50
C ASP A 13 -6.77 26.50 -12.57
N ALA A 14 -7.21 26.15 -13.79
CA ALA A 14 -8.08 25.00 -14.01
C ALA A 14 -7.44 23.67 -13.54
N ALA A 15 -6.16 23.46 -13.80
CA ALA A 15 -5.43 22.28 -13.34
C ALA A 15 -5.32 22.25 -11.81
N GLY A 16 -5.09 23.40 -11.16
CA GLY A 16 -5.07 23.52 -9.71
C GLY A 16 -6.42 23.22 -9.05
N ILE A 17 -7.54 23.49 -9.73
CA ILE A 17 -8.90 23.17 -9.24
C ILE A 17 -9.19 21.66 -9.38
N VAL A 18 -8.90 21.06 -10.53
CA VAL A 18 -9.28 19.67 -10.84
C VAL A 18 -8.32 18.65 -10.20
N PHE A 19 -7.02 18.97 -10.16
CA PHE A 19 -5.97 18.11 -9.60
C PHE A 19 -5.03 18.94 -8.71
N PRO A 20 -5.44 19.22 -7.46
CA PRO A 20 -4.66 20.07 -6.58
C PRO A 20 -3.32 19.38 -6.23
N GLY A 21 -2.22 20.10 -6.44
CA GLY A 21 -0.86 19.64 -6.11
C GLY A 21 -0.21 18.69 -7.14
N GLN A 22 -0.89 18.37 -8.24
CA GLN A 22 -0.31 17.53 -9.30
C GLN A 22 0.55 18.37 -10.25
N VAL A 23 1.78 17.92 -10.48
CA VAL A 23 2.78 18.63 -11.32
C VAL A 23 2.89 18.02 -12.72
N GLU A 24 2.60 16.73 -12.84
CA GLU A 24 2.72 15.97 -14.09
C GLU A 24 1.35 15.53 -14.60
N PHE A 25 1.08 15.78 -15.87
CA PHE A 25 -0.21 15.48 -16.50
C PHE A 25 -0.02 14.60 -17.73
N SER A 26 -0.74 13.48 -17.75
CA SER A 26 -0.90 12.67 -18.96
C SER A 26 -1.79 13.38 -19.99
N THR A 27 -1.65 13.00 -21.25
CA THR A 27 -2.47 13.55 -22.35
C THR A 27 -3.97 13.31 -22.12
N ALA A 28 -4.33 12.23 -21.42
CA ALA A 28 -5.71 11.95 -21.02
C ALA A 28 -6.21 12.92 -19.93
N GLN A 29 -5.38 13.20 -18.92
CA GLN A 29 -5.71 14.16 -17.85
C GLN A 29 -5.83 15.58 -18.41
N VAL A 30 -4.96 16.01 -19.33
CA VAL A 30 -5.06 17.31 -19.99
C VAL A 30 -6.40 17.45 -20.73
N ARG A 31 -6.83 16.40 -21.46
CA ARG A 31 -8.14 16.40 -22.14
C ARG A 31 -9.31 16.47 -21.15
N LYS A 32 -9.20 15.77 -20.02
CA LYS A 32 -10.22 15.78 -18.95
C LYS A 32 -10.38 17.17 -18.34
N ILE A 33 -9.28 17.84 -18.00
CA ILE A 33 -9.29 19.21 -17.47
C ILE A 33 -9.96 20.17 -18.45
N VAL A 34 -9.60 20.07 -19.74
CA VAL A 34 -10.20 20.89 -20.81
C VAL A 34 -11.71 20.65 -20.95
N SER A 35 -12.16 19.39 -20.87
CA SER A 35 -13.59 19.08 -20.96
C SER A 35 -14.40 19.54 -19.75
N GLU A 36 -13.82 19.51 -18.54
CA GLU A 36 -14.52 19.86 -17.31
C GLU A 36 -14.54 21.37 -17.05
N THR A 37 -13.50 22.09 -17.45
CA THR A 37 -13.34 23.53 -17.17
C THR A 37 -13.55 24.44 -18.37
N GLY A 38 -13.67 23.87 -19.58
CA GLY A 38 -13.89 24.64 -20.81
C GLY A 38 -12.70 25.54 -21.21
N CYS A 39 -11.51 25.32 -20.64
CA CYS A 39 -10.32 26.09 -20.98
C CYS A 39 -9.74 25.70 -22.36
N PRO A 40 -9.01 26.61 -23.04
CA PRO A 40 -8.33 26.28 -24.30
C PRO A 40 -7.29 25.17 -24.12
N THR A 41 -7.16 24.29 -25.11
CA THR A 41 -6.17 23.20 -25.09
C THR A 41 -4.73 23.75 -24.99
N PRO A 42 -3.92 23.32 -24.00
CA PRO A 42 -2.57 23.83 -23.82
C PRO A 42 -1.60 23.19 -24.83
N SER A 43 -1.59 23.68 -26.07
CA SER A 43 -0.65 23.25 -27.12
C SER A 43 0.82 23.53 -26.76
N TRP A 44 1.06 24.50 -25.88
CA TRP A 44 2.37 24.84 -25.36
C TRP A 44 2.96 23.76 -24.45
N LEU A 45 2.13 23.08 -23.65
CA LEU A 45 2.56 22.04 -22.71
C LEU A 45 2.80 20.70 -23.41
N LEU A 46 2.08 20.43 -24.50
CA LEU A 46 2.16 19.19 -25.29
C LEU A 46 3.39 19.13 -26.23
N LYS A 47 4.40 19.96 -25.99
CA LYS A 47 5.66 19.96 -26.76
C LYS A 47 6.64 18.93 -26.22
N PRO A 48 7.52 18.36 -27.08
CA PRO A 48 8.52 17.39 -26.64
C PRO A 48 9.46 17.93 -25.56
N GLU A 49 9.68 19.25 -25.52
CA GLU A 49 10.50 19.94 -24.52
C GLU A 49 9.98 19.80 -23.07
N TYR A 50 8.69 19.54 -22.89
CA TYR A 50 8.04 19.45 -21.57
C TYR A 50 7.62 18.01 -21.20
N ARG A 51 8.05 17.01 -21.98
CA ARG A 51 7.64 15.62 -21.85
C ARG A 51 8.58 14.85 -20.92
N VAL A 52 8.04 14.33 -19.81
CA VAL A 52 8.78 13.53 -18.81
C VAL A 52 8.62 12.02 -19.05
N GLY A 53 7.55 11.60 -19.73
CA GLY A 53 7.26 10.19 -20.01
C GLY A 53 6.41 9.97 -21.25
N HIS A 54 5.99 8.73 -21.53
CA HIS A 54 5.18 8.43 -22.71
C HIS A 54 3.78 9.08 -22.63
N GLY A 55 3.65 10.26 -23.22
CA GLY A 55 2.41 11.04 -23.19
C GLY A 55 2.16 11.79 -21.88
N THR A 56 3.20 11.94 -21.04
CA THR A 56 3.16 12.67 -19.75
C THR A 56 4.03 13.92 -19.82
N TYR A 57 3.48 15.05 -19.39
CA TYR A 57 4.11 16.38 -19.48
C TYR A 57 4.13 17.04 -18.10
N SER A 58 5.23 17.73 -17.76
CA SER A 58 5.40 18.36 -16.44
C SER A 58 5.27 19.88 -16.51
N LEU A 59 4.49 20.46 -15.60
CA LEU A 59 4.35 21.91 -15.42
C LEU A 59 5.61 22.54 -14.82
N GLU A 60 6.38 21.80 -14.02
CA GLU A 60 7.66 22.26 -13.47
C GLU A 60 8.68 22.53 -14.57
N LEU A 61 8.75 21.65 -15.57
CA LEU A 61 9.68 21.79 -16.70
C LEU A 61 9.35 23.01 -17.58
N ALA A 62 8.10 23.49 -17.52
CA ALA A 62 7.67 24.72 -18.17
C ALA A 62 7.92 26.00 -17.34
N GLY A 63 8.45 25.87 -16.12
CA GLY A 63 8.77 26.99 -15.23
C GLY A 63 7.59 27.51 -14.41
N VAL A 64 6.54 26.70 -14.22
CA VAL A 64 5.38 27.04 -13.39
C VAL A 64 5.56 26.41 -12.00
N ALA A 65 5.78 27.25 -10.98
CA ALA A 65 5.89 26.80 -9.60
C ALA A 65 4.50 26.65 -8.97
N THR A 66 3.96 25.43 -8.89
CA THR A 66 2.75 25.15 -8.11
C THR A 66 3.14 24.93 -6.65
N ALA A 67 3.10 26.01 -5.86
CA ALA A 67 3.26 25.93 -4.42
C ALA A 67 1.96 25.41 -3.78
N LYS A 68 1.90 24.11 -3.52
CA LYS A 68 1.27 23.48 -2.34
C LYS A 68 1.41 21.97 -2.44
N VAL A 69 2.39 21.43 -1.70
CA VAL A 69 2.49 20.00 -1.40
C VAL A 69 1.28 19.66 -0.55
N ILE A 70 0.27 19.03 -1.15
CA ILE A 70 -0.75 18.32 -0.42
C ILE A 70 -0.30 16.87 -0.53
N ASP A 71 0.13 16.27 0.59
CA ASP A 71 0.33 14.83 0.66
C ASP A 71 -0.97 14.17 0.22
N LEU A 72 -0.98 13.57 -0.98
CA LEU A 72 -2.03 12.62 -1.31
C LEU A 72 -1.99 11.55 -0.21
N PRO A 73 -3.15 11.07 0.28
CA PRO A 73 -3.15 9.84 1.05
C PRO A 73 -2.61 8.77 0.10
N VAL A 74 -1.33 8.42 0.28
CA VAL A 74 -0.74 7.24 -0.32
C VAL A 74 -1.66 6.13 0.13
N GLY A 75 -2.53 5.66 -0.78
CA GLY A 75 -3.39 4.53 -0.50
C GLY A 75 -2.48 3.46 0.07
N ASN A 76 -2.76 3.04 1.31
CA ASN A 76 -1.89 2.14 2.05
C ASN A 76 -1.37 1.10 1.08
N PRO A 77 -0.06 1.03 0.83
CA PRO A 77 0.45 -0.04 0.02
C PRO A 77 -0.06 -1.31 0.70
N SER A 78 -0.91 -2.07 0.01
CA SER A 78 -1.24 -3.44 0.36
C SER A 78 0.00 -4.30 0.10
N VAL A 79 1.10 -3.89 0.71
CA VAL A 79 2.32 -4.65 0.87
C VAL A 79 2.07 -5.44 2.13
N GLY A 80 2.07 -6.77 1.99
CA GLY A 80 1.98 -7.75 3.07
C GLY A 80 3.21 -7.74 3.99
N THR A 81 3.65 -6.55 4.39
CA THR A 81 4.39 -6.30 5.61
C THR A 81 3.33 -5.84 6.60
N VAL A 82 2.91 -6.75 7.48
CA VAL A 82 2.38 -6.29 8.76
C VAL A 82 3.48 -5.41 9.31
N ASP A 83 3.15 -4.14 9.52
CA ASP A 83 4.04 -3.16 10.13
C ASP A 83 4.25 -3.64 11.58
N ILE A 84 5.21 -4.55 11.78
CA ILE A 84 5.58 -5.15 13.09
C ILE A 84 6.06 -4.04 14.06
N LEU A 85 6.20 -2.81 13.55
CA LEU A 85 6.60 -1.61 14.27
C LEU A 85 5.47 -0.91 15.04
N GLN A 86 4.21 -1.33 14.96
CA GLN A 86 3.15 -0.76 15.80
C GLN A 86 2.53 -1.80 16.74
N ASN A 87 2.57 -1.48 18.03
CA ASN A 87 1.89 -2.24 19.07
C ASN A 87 0.37 -2.07 18.87
N ASP A 88 -0.38 -3.16 18.95
CA ASP A 88 -1.85 -3.23 18.86
C ASP A 88 -2.51 -3.06 17.48
N VAL A 89 -1.94 -3.66 16.44
CA VAL A 89 -2.71 -3.93 15.20
C VAL A 89 -3.55 -5.19 15.40
N GLU A 90 -4.88 -5.09 15.21
CA GLU A 90 -5.77 -6.26 15.15
C GLU A 90 -5.26 -7.24 14.09
N VAL A 91 -4.82 -8.43 14.52
CA VAL A 91 -4.17 -9.43 13.67
C VAL A 91 -5.20 -10.34 12.98
N ILE A 92 -6.49 -10.00 13.02
CA ILE A 92 -7.54 -10.80 12.39
C ILE A 92 -7.64 -10.38 10.92
N PRO A 93 -7.34 -11.29 9.97
CA PRO A 93 -7.39 -10.96 8.55
C PRO A 93 -8.84 -10.69 8.10
N GLN A 94 -9.00 -9.83 7.08
CA GLN A 94 -10.30 -9.53 6.50
C GLN A 94 -10.81 -10.67 5.61
N ALA A 95 -12.10 -11.00 5.76
CA ALA A 95 -12.75 -12.00 4.93
C ALA A 95 -13.08 -11.42 3.55
N VAL A 96 -12.60 -12.09 2.50
CA VAL A 96 -12.88 -11.73 1.10
C VAL A 96 -14.10 -12.53 0.63
N LYS A 97 -15.11 -11.84 0.08
CA LYS A 97 -16.39 -12.46 -0.31
C LYS A 97 -16.24 -13.37 -1.53
N GLU A 98 -15.36 -13.00 -2.44
CA GLU A 98 -15.07 -13.68 -3.70
C GLU A 98 -14.14 -14.88 -3.51
N TYR A 99 -13.64 -15.12 -2.29
CA TYR A 99 -12.74 -16.22 -2.03
C TYR A 99 -13.47 -17.58 -2.01
N VAL A 100 -13.11 -18.44 -2.94
CA VAL A 100 -13.60 -19.82 -3.01
C VAL A 100 -12.62 -20.75 -2.27
N PRO A 101 -13.09 -21.53 -1.27
CA PRO A 101 -12.26 -22.53 -0.61
C PRO A 101 -11.64 -23.51 -1.60
N PHE A 102 -10.32 -23.74 -1.48
CA PHE A 102 -9.57 -24.65 -2.35
C PHE A 102 -8.60 -25.52 -1.52
N GLY A 103 -8.25 -26.70 -2.04
CA GLY A 103 -7.22 -27.58 -1.46
C GLY A 103 -7.51 -27.98 -0.01
N HIS A 104 -6.52 -27.78 0.86
CA HIS A 104 -6.54 -28.18 2.27
C HIS A 104 -7.36 -27.25 3.19
N PHE A 105 -8.28 -26.46 2.64
CA PHE A 105 -9.08 -25.49 3.43
C PHE A 105 -9.88 -26.17 4.56
N ARG A 106 -10.54 -27.30 4.26
CA ARG A 106 -11.32 -28.06 5.25
C ARG A 106 -10.41 -28.65 6.33
N ASP A 107 -9.30 -29.21 5.87
CA ASP A 107 -8.07 -29.58 6.60
C ASP A 107 -7.77 -28.66 7.77
N LEU A 108 -7.34 -27.48 7.34
CA LEU A 108 -6.82 -26.40 8.15
C LEU A 108 -7.90 -25.83 9.07
N LYS A 109 -9.14 -25.70 8.57
CA LYS A 109 -10.28 -25.26 9.39
C LYS A 109 -10.52 -26.22 10.56
N SER A 110 -10.48 -27.53 10.32
CA SER A 110 -10.68 -28.54 11.36
C SER A 110 -9.58 -28.48 12.41
N ILE A 111 -8.32 -28.40 11.97
CA ILE A 111 -7.15 -28.29 12.85
C ILE A 111 -7.24 -27.03 13.72
N LEU A 112 -7.53 -25.87 13.13
CA LEU A 112 -7.67 -24.63 13.90
C LEU A 112 -8.89 -24.65 14.83
N THR A 113 -9.95 -25.39 14.50
CA THR A 113 -11.13 -25.50 15.37
C THR A 113 -10.85 -26.42 16.57
N SER A 114 -10.00 -27.45 16.40
CA SER A 114 -9.71 -28.43 17.46
C SER A 114 -8.94 -27.85 18.65
N ARG A 115 -8.24 -26.72 18.46
CA ARG A 115 -7.33 -26.09 19.44
C ARG A 115 -6.21 -27.00 19.95
N LEU A 116 -5.93 -28.10 19.25
CA LEU A 116 -4.81 -28.96 19.54
C LEU A 116 -3.52 -28.37 18.94
N PHE A 117 -2.41 -28.61 19.61
CA PHE A 117 -1.09 -28.31 19.05
C PHE A 117 -0.80 -29.27 17.91
N PHE A 118 -1.00 -28.81 16.68
CA PHE A 118 -0.78 -29.58 15.47
C PHE A 118 -0.04 -28.71 14.43
N PRO A 119 1.30 -28.74 14.40
CA PRO A 119 2.09 -28.02 13.41
C PRO A 119 1.77 -28.52 11.99
N VAL A 120 1.49 -27.60 11.07
CA VAL A 120 1.12 -27.92 9.68
C VAL A 120 2.14 -27.34 8.72
N PHE A 121 2.53 -28.15 7.73
CA PHE A 121 3.31 -27.71 6.58
C PHE A 121 2.45 -27.77 5.31
N ILE A 122 2.31 -26.65 4.61
CA ILE A 122 1.43 -26.54 3.42
C ILE A 122 2.30 -26.46 2.16
N THR A 123 2.13 -27.45 1.27
CA THR A 123 2.87 -27.53 0.00
C THR A 123 1.97 -27.28 -1.21
N GLY A 124 2.57 -27.07 -2.38
CA GLY A 124 1.87 -26.91 -3.65
C GLY A 124 2.52 -25.87 -4.57
N LEU A 125 2.02 -25.77 -5.81
CA LEU A 125 2.57 -24.85 -6.82
C LEU A 125 2.53 -23.38 -6.36
N SER A 126 3.49 -22.58 -6.83
CA SER A 126 3.51 -21.14 -6.58
C SER A 126 2.26 -20.48 -7.19
N GLY A 127 1.74 -19.43 -6.56
CA GLY A 127 0.56 -18.70 -7.05
C GLY A 127 -0.80 -19.34 -6.77
N ASN A 128 -0.88 -20.57 -6.25
CA ASN A 128 -2.17 -21.24 -5.95
C ASN A 128 -2.92 -20.73 -4.70
N GLY A 129 -2.56 -19.55 -4.18
CA GLY A 129 -3.27 -18.96 -3.05
C GLY A 129 -3.09 -19.69 -1.70
N LYS A 130 -2.00 -20.43 -1.47
CA LYS A 130 -1.73 -21.13 -0.20
C LYS A 130 -1.74 -20.18 1.01
N THR A 131 -1.07 -19.05 0.90
CA THR A 131 -1.08 -17.98 1.93
C THR A 131 -2.49 -17.47 2.17
N MET A 132 -3.18 -17.08 1.08
CA MET A 132 -4.53 -16.54 1.13
C MET A 132 -5.50 -17.57 1.75
N MET A 133 -5.31 -18.87 1.51
CA MET A 133 -6.09 -19.93 2.14
C MET A 133 -5.97 -19.88 3.67
N VAL A 134 -4.76 -19.75 4.22
CA VAL A 134 -4.54 -19.65 5.67
C VAL A 134 -5.25 -18.43 6.24
N GLU A 135 -5.03 -17.26 5.64
CA GLU A 135 -5.64 -15.99 6.07
C GLU A 135 -7.16 -16.07 6.05
N GLN A 136 -7.75 -16.63 4.99
CA GLN A 136 -9.21 -16.75 4.88
C GLN A 136 -9.80 -17.76 5.86
N VAL A 137 -9.08 -18.82 6.24
CA VAL A 137 -9.52 -19.71 7.33
C VAL A 137 -9.51 -18.95 8.66
N CYS A 138 -8.43 -18.24 8.97
CA CYS A 138 -8.33 -17.43 10.20
C CYS A 138 -9.42 -16.35 10.26
N ALA A 139 -9.69 -15.66 9.14
CA ALA A 139 -10.75 -14.67 9.01
C ALA A 139 -12.13 -15.27 9.32
N LYS A 140 -12.45 -16.44 8.74
CA LYS A 140 -13.73 -17.13 8.99
C LYS A 140 -13.88 -17.62 10.43
N LEU A 141 -12.79 -18.02 11.07
CA LEU A 141 -12.78 -18.43 12.47
C LEU A 141 -12.63 -17.25 13.45
N LYS A 142 -12.48 -16.02 12.95
CA LYS A 142 -12.19 -14.81 13.72
C LYS A 142 -10.99 -15.02 14.67
N ARG A 143 -9.94 -15.66 14.15
CA ARG A 143 -8.70 -15.92 14.88
C ARG A 143 -7.61 -14.95 14.43
N GLU A 144 -6.80 -14.50 15.38
CA GLU A 144 -5.58 -13.74 15.09
C GLU A 144 -4.60 -14.60 14.27
N CYS A 145 -3.95 -13.99 13.27
CA CYS A 145 -3.06 -14.67 12.33
C CYS A 145 -1.72 -13.94 12.21
N TYR A 146 -0.75 -14.32 13.05
CA TYR A 146 0.60 -13.76 13.00
C TYR A 146 1.34 -14.30 11.78
N ARG A 147 1.70 -13.40 10.86
CA ARG A 147 2.47 -13.73 9.65
C ARG A 147 3.88 -13.19 9.78
N VAL A 148 4.86 -14.07 9.68
CA VAL A 148 6.29 -13.71 9.63
C VAL A 148 6.85 -14.19 8.29
N ASN A 149 7.41 -13.25 7.52
CA ASN A 149 8.13 -13.58 6.30
C ASN A 149 9.59 -13.82 6.67
N VAL A 150 10.14 -14.96 6.29
CA VAL A 150 11.54 -15.29 6.57
C VAL A 150 12.39 -14.98 5.34
N THR A 151 13.46 -14.22 5.54
CA THR A 151 14.47 -13.88 4.54
C THR A 151 15.87 -14.19 5.08
N VAL A 152 16.91 -14.02 4.27
CA VAL A 152 18.30 -14.22 4.71
C VAL A 152 18.77 -13.18 5.75
N GLU A 153 18.11 -12.03 5.78
CA GLU A 153 18.39 -10.94 6.72
C GLU A 153 17.58 -11.09 8.02
N THR A 154 16.65 -12.04 8.08
CA THR A 154 15.80 -12.26 9.26
C THR A 154 16.60 -12.96 10.35
N ASP A 155 16.60 -12.37 11.54
CA ASP A 155 17.35 -12.85 12.70
C ASP A 155 16.43 -13.35 13.83
N GLU A 156 17.00 -13.92 14.91
CA GLU A 156 16.23 -14.37 16.08
C GLU A 156 15.43 -13.24 16.77
N ASP A 157 16.01 -12.05 16.83
CA ASP A 157 15.40 -10.87 17.44
C ASP A 157 14.12 -10.44 16.72
N ASP A 158 14.00 -10.71 15.41
CA ASP A 158 12.79 -10.42 14.64
C ASP A 158 11.62 -11.34 15.02
N MET A 159 11.91 -12.53 15.55
CA MET A 159 10.90 -13.53 15.91
C MET A 159 10.51 -13.43 17.38
N ILE A 160 11.51 -13.37 18.26
CA ILE A 160 11.35 -13.37 19.73
C ILE A 160 11.19 -11.94 20.24
N GLY A 161 11.93 -10.99 19.70
CA GLY A 161 11.97 -9.60 20.17
C GLY A 161 13.27 -9.27 20.88
N SER A 162 13.54 -7.98 21.04
CA SER A 162 14.78 -7.47 21.60
C SER A 162 14.55 -6.29 22.55
N ASN A 163 15.56 -5.96 23.34
CA ASN A 163 15.51 -4.81 24.24
C ASN A 163 15.70 -3.51 23.46
N THR A 164 14.70 -2.62 23.55
CA THR A 164 14.71 -1.32 22.88
C THR A 164 14.69 -0.19 23.89
N LEU A 165 15.31 0.94 23.56
CA LEU A 165 15.23 2.15 24.38
C LEU A 165 13.92 2.88 24.08
N VAL A 166 13.08 3.04 25.09
CA VAL A 166 11.85 3.83 25.03
C VAL A 166 11.91 4.85 26.17
N ASP A 167 11.88 6.14 25.83
CA ASP A 167 11.92 7.24 26.80
C ASP A 167 13.09 7.15 27.80
N GLY A 168 14.26 6.73 27.31
CA GLY A 168 15.48 6.58 28.13
C GLY A 168 15.52 5.32 29.00
N ASN A 169 14.48 4.49 28.97
CA ASN A 169 14.44 3.20 29.67
C ASN A 169 14.64 2.03 28.69
N ILE A 170 15.32 0.98 29.15
CA ILE A 170 15.44 -0.27 28.40
C ILE A 170 14.14 -1.06 28.62
N VAL A 171 13.34 -1.19 27.57
CA VAL A 171 12.08 -1.94 27.57
C VAL A 171 12.18 -3.08 26.58
N PHE A 172 11.83 -4.28 27.02
CA PHE A 172 11.77 -5.45 26.15
C PHE A 172 10.58 -5.32 25.19
N ARG A 173 10.87 -5.35 23.89
CA ARG A 173 9.86 -5.32 22.84
C ARG A 173 9.64 -6.72 22.31
N GLU A 174 8.45 -7.26 22.55
CA GLU A 174 8.12 -8.60 22.10
C GLU A 174 7.93 -8.70 20.59
N GLY A 175 8.56 -9.74 20.05
CA GLY A 175 8.40 -10.20 18.68
C GLY A 175 7.07 -10.93 18.44
N PRO A 176 6.74 -11.20 17.17
CA PRO A 176 5.48 -11.78 16.74
C PRO A 176 5.24 -13.18 17.31
N VAL A 177 6.29 -13.99 17.48
CA VAL A 177 6.15 -15.35 18.01
C VAL A 177 5.75 -15.31 19.49
N LEU A 178 6.43 -14.51 20.30
CA LEU A 178 6.13 -14.37 21.72
C LEU A 178 4.73 -13.76 21.95
N LYS A 179 4.34 -12.76 21.15
CA LYS A 179 2.99 -12.18 21.17
C LYS A 179 1.92 -13.24 20.86
N ALA A 180 2.11 -14.04 19.82
CA ALA A 180 1.20 -15.12 19.46
C ALA A 180 1.08 -16.16 20.58
N MET A 181 2.21 -16.61 21.13
CA MET A 181 2.23 -17.59 22.23
C MET A 181 1.48 -17.10 23.47
N ARG A 182 1.56 -15.80 23.78
CA ARG A 182 0.85 -15.24 24.93
C ARG A 182 -0.66 -15.14 24.72
N LYS A 183 -1.10 -14.83 23.50
CA LYS A 183 -2.52 -14.62 23.18
C LYS A 183 -3.28 -15.91 22.85
N GLY A 184 -2.59 -17.00 22.47
CA GLY A 184 -3.19 -18.31 22.16
C GLY A 184 -3.64 -18.44 20.70
#